data_AF-A0A924ZTV3-F1
#
_entry.id   AF-A0A924ZTV3-F1
#
_cell.length_a   1.000
_cell.length_b   1.000
_cell.length_c   1.000
_cell.angle_alpha   90.00
_cell.angle_beta   90.00
_cell.angle_gamma   90.00
#
_symmetry.space_group_name_H-M   'P 1'
#
loop_
_entity.id
_entity.type
_entity.pdbx_description
1 polymer ?
#
loop_
_entity_poly.entity_id
_entity_poly.type
_entity_poly.pdbx_seq_one_letter_code
_entity_poly.pdbx_strand_id
1 'polypeptide(L)'
;MEGSEPTAETIKNEITGGSNRQKLFIETFSKEVDEMQLREGNGYTKGTIKNWNVTLRHLKEFVVEKYRTTDITFRQLDNKFVTMLDSYARVEWNCRTNAVLKHFQRIQKIIRIGMDRGWIQKNPFDTFHCKPEETHRTFLTPNELKRVETKTFPLRRLEHVRDIFIFSFYTGLAFVDIEQLTQKNIQSGVDGKKWVFTFRQKTSNKSNISLLPVALHILEKYAH
;
A
#
# COMPACT_ATOMS: atom_id res chain seq x y z
N MET A 1 -19.52 -42.83 38.10
CA MET A 1 -18.46 -42.30 37.23
C MET A 1 -17.73 -41.28 38.06
N GLU A 2 -16.52 -41.62 38.48
CA GLU A 2 -15.68 -40.86 39.42
C GLU A 2 -15.40 -39.45 38.91
N GLY A 3 -15.68 -38.47 39.77
CA GLY A 3 -15.17 -37.11 39.60
C GLY A 3 -13.69 -37.11 39.91
N SER A 4 -12.85 -37.00 38.87
CA SER A 4 -11.42 -36.78 39.04
C SER A 4 -11.18 -35.47 39.78
N GLU A 5 -10.46 -35.53 40.90
CA GLU A 5 -10.07 -34.35 41.67
C GLU A 5 -9.24 -33.38 40.80
N PRO A 6 -9.54 -32.07 40.83
CA PRO A 6 -8.77 -31.09 40.08
C PRO A 6 -7.36 -30.97 40.67
N THR A 7 -6.35 -31.40 39.91
CA THR A 7 -4.93 -31.23 40.23
C THR A 7 -4.55 -29.75 40.30
N ALA A 8 -3.53 -29.43 41.11
CA ALA A 8 -3.00 -28.06 41.25
C ALA A 8 -2.59 -27.44 39.90
N GLU A 9 -2.18 -28.26 38.92
CA GLU A 9 -1.91 -27.82 37.54
C GLU A 9 -3.18 -27.44 36.77
N THR A 10 -4.31 -28.10 37.00
CA THR A 10 -5.60 -27.75 36.38
C THR A 10 -6.11 -26.43 36.91
N ILE A 11 -6.03 -26.23 38.23
CA ILE A 11 -6.41 -24.97 38.90
C ILE A 11 -5.45 -23.84 38.50
N LYS A 12 -4.14 -24.12 38.44
CA LYS A 12 -3.15 -23.15 37.95
C LYS A 12 -3.40 -22.80 36.49
N ASN A 13 -3.76 -23.75 35.63
CA ASN A 13 -4.08 -23.48 34.23
C ASN A 13 -5.41 -22.72 34.07
N GLU A 14 -6.41 -22.92 34.93
CA GLU A 14 -7.63 -22.10 34.93
C GLU A 14 -7.37 -20.66 35.41
N ILE A 15 -6.57 -20.50 36.47
CA ILE A 15 -6.24 -19.19 37.06
C ILE A 15 -5.23 -18.41 36.21
N THR A 16 -4.31 -19.10 35.52
CA THR A 16 -3.28 -18.48 34.64
C THR A 16 -3.64 -18.52 33.15
N GLY A 17 -4.84 -18.98 32.78
CA GLY A 17 -5.40 -18.87 31.42
C GLY A 17 -4.87 -19.89 30.39
N GLY A 18 -4.42 -21.06 30.85
CA GLY A 18 -3.81 -22.18 30.10
C GLY A 18 -4.64 -22.86 29.00
N SER A 19 -5.78 -22.30 28.60
CA SER A 19 -6.46 -22.69 27.34
C SER A 19 -7.23 -21.56 26.65
N ASN A 20 -7.19 -20.33 27.17
CA ASN A 20 -8.02 -19.23 26.66
C ASN A 20 -7.29 -17.87 26.74
N ARG A 21 -5.97 -17.86 26.50
CA ARG A 21 -5.21 -16.61 26.37
C ARG A 21 -5.78 -15.84 25.19
N GLN A 22 -6.60 -14.83 25.49
CA GLN A 22 -7.24 -14.00 24.47
C GLN A 22 -6.17 -13.45 23.54
N LYS A 23 -6.36 -13.67 22.24
CA LYS A 23 -5.38 -13.27 21.24
C LYS A 23 -5.40 -11.76 21.07
N LEU A 24 -4.21 -11.19 21.00
CA LEU A 24 -3.98 -9.75 20.93
C LEU A 24 -3.96 -9.28 19.48
N PHE A 25 -4.64 -8.16 19.21
CA PHE A 25 -4.89 -7.66 17.87
C PHE A 25 -3.65 -6.95 17.29
N ILE A 26 -3.03 -6.04 18.05
CA ILE A 26 -1.85 -5.29 17.61
C ILE A 26 -0.65 -6.23 17.49
N GLU A 27 -0.46 -7.15 18.43
CA GLU A 27 0.56 -8.21 18.34
C GLU A 27 0.39 -9.04 17.05
N THR A 28 -0.84 -9.47 16.75
CA THR A 28 -1.12 -10.25 15.53
C THR A 28 -0.84 -9.42 14.28
N PHE A 29 -1.26 -8.14 14.24
CA PHE A 29 -0.94 -7.25 13.13
C PHE A 29 0.58 -7.13 12.95
N SER A 30 1.34 -6.94 14.04
CA SER A 30 2.80 -6.83 14.00
C SER A 30 3.44 -8.08 13.39
N LYS A 31 3.05 -9.27 13.85
CA LYS A 31 3.56 -10.55 13.32
C LYS A 31 3.31 -10.69 11.81
N GLU A 32 2.12 -10.34 11.36
CA GLU A 32 1.79 -10.39 9.93
C GLU A 32 2.64 -9.40 9.12
N VAL A 33 2.97 -8.23 9.67
CA VAL A 33 3.88 -7.28 9.04
C VAL A 33 5.32 -7.82 8.99
N ASP A 34 5.77 -8.50 10.05
CA ASP A 34 7.11 -9.11 10.10
C ASP A 34 7.21 -10.26 9.08
N GLU A 35 6.19 -11.12 8.97
CA GLU A 35 6.11 -12.16 7.94
C GLU A 35 6.07 -11.57 6.52
N MET A 36 5.39 -10.44 6.32
CA MET A 36 5.39 -9.72 5.05
C MET A 36 6.78 -9.19 4.68
N GLN A 37 7.59 -8.77 5.65
CA GLN A 37 8.97 -8.31 5.43
C GLN A 37 9.87 -9.44 4.98
N LEU A 38 9.73 -10.64 5.57
CA LEU A 38 10.48 -11.84 5.13
C LEU A 38 10.17 -12.22 3.68
N ARG A 39 9.02 -11.80 3.15
CA ARG A 39 8.56 -12.04 1.78
C ARG A 39 8.71 -10.81 0.87
N GLU A 40 9.51 -9.83 1.27
CA GLU A 40 9.81 -8.68 0.44
C GLU A 40 10.46 -9.12 -0.88
N GLY A 41 9.95 -8.62 -2.00
CA GLY A 41 10.40 -9.03 -3.34
C GLY A 41 9.80 -10.36 -3.82
N ASN A 42 9.18 -11.17 -2.93
CA ASN A 42 8.50 -12.41 -3.27
C ASN A 42 7.04 -12.42 -2.77
N GLY A 43 6.22 -11.58 -3.41
CA GLY A 43 4.79 -11.43 -3.14
C GLY A 43 4.40 -10.05 -2.59
N TYR A 44 5.32 -9.36 -1.91
CA TYR A 44 5.10 -8.00 -1.43
C TYR A 44 6.18 -7.04 -1.88
N THR A 45 5.75 -5.84 -2.33
CA THR A 45 6.67 -4.74 -2.65
C THR A 45 6.99 -3.94 -1.39
N LYS A 46 8.16 -3.28 -1.37
CA LYS A 46 8.56 -2.29 -0.34
C LYS A 46 7.45 -1.29 -0.03
N GLY A 47 6.80 -0.76 -1.06
CA GLY A 47 5.69 0.19 -0.92
C GLY A 47 4.48 -0.39 -0.21
N THR A 48 4.15 -1.66 -0.46
CA THR A 48 3.06 -2.35 0.25
C THR A 48 3.40 -2.52 1.73
N ILE A 49 4.59 -3.02 2.06
CA ILE A 49 5.05 -3.22 3.44
C ILE A 49 5.10 -1.90 4.21
N LYS A 50 5.60 -0.82 3.57
CA LYS A 50 5.58 0.54 4.15
C LYS A 50 4.17 0.96 4.55
N ASN A 51 3.19 0.77 3.66
CA ASN A 51 1.80 1.15 3.95
C ASN A 51 1.18 0.33 5.09
N TRP A 52 1.57 -0.94 5.23
CA TRP A 52 1.17 -1.79 6.34
C TRP A 52 1.77 -1.30 7.66
N ASN A 53 3.06 -0.98 7.68
CA ASN A 53 3.73 -0.39 8.84
C ASN A 53 3.08 0.94 9.28
N VAL A 54 2.74 1.82 8.33
CA VAL A 54 2.03 3.08 8.64
C VAL A 54 0.68 2.78 9.31
N THR A 55 -0.06 1.80 8.80
CA THR A 55 -1.36 1.39 9.37
C THR A 55 -1.19 0.82 10.79
N LEU A 56 -0.17 -0.02 11.01
CA LEU A 56 0.14 -0.57 12.33
C LEU A 56 0.50 0.52 13.34
N ARG A 57 1.32 1.49 12.95
CA ARG A 57 1.68 2.64 13.79
C ARG A 57 0.45 3.44 14.20
N HIS A 58 -0.37 3.82 13.23
CA HIS A 58 -1.62 4.53 13.44
C HIS A 58 -2.57 3.76 14.40
N LEU A 59 -2.69 2.44 14.22
CA LEU A 59 -3.45 1.59 15.12
C LEU A 59 -2.91 1.58 16.56
N LYS A 60 -1.58 1.53 16.74
CA LYS A 60 -0.95 1.61 18.06
C LYS A 60 -1.28 2.93 18.76
N GLU A 61 -1.16 4.05 18.05
CA GLU A 61 -1.51 5.38 18.56
C GLU A 61 -2.98 5.45 19.00
N PHE A 62 -3.89 4.97 18.13
CA PHE A 62 -5.33 4.90 18.43
C PHE A 62 -5.64 4.07 19.69
N VAL A 63 -5.02 2.89 19.81
CA VAL A 63 -5.25 1.99 20.95
C VAL A 63 -4.75 2.60 22.26
N VAL A 64 -3.57 3.22 22.25
CA VAL A 64 -3.03 3.94 23.41
C VAL A 64 -3.95 5.09 23.83
N GLU A 65 -4.46 5.86 22.87
CA GLU A 65 -5.27 7.02 23.19
C GLU A 65 -6.69 6.68 23.63
N LYS A 66 -7.38 5.78 22.91
CA LYS A 66 -8.80 5.47 23.16
C LYS A 66 -9.04 4.35 24.17
N TYR A 67 -8.10 3.42 24.29
CA TYR A 67 -8.23 2.26 25.19
C TYR A 67 -7.23 2.28 26.36
N ARG A 68 -6.29 3.24 26.39
CA ARG A 68 -5.29 3.39 27.49
C ARG A 68 -4.49 2.12 27.74
N THR A 69 -4.23 1.38 26.67
CA THR A 69 -3.46 0.13 26.66
C THR A 69 -2.55 0.12 25.43
N THR A 70 -1.57 -0.77 25.39
CA THR A 70 -0.71 -0.97 24.21
C THR A 70 -1.31 -1.97 23.22
N ASP A 71 -2.29 -2.77 23.65
CA ASP A 71 -2.94 -3.79 22.84
C ASP A 71 -4.37 -4.09 23.33
N ILE A 72 -5.19 -4.63 22.44
CA ILE A 72 -6.57 -5.05 22.70
C ILE A 72 -6.79 -6.46 22.16
N THR A 73 -7.74 -7.18 22.72
CA THR A 73 -8.05 -8.54 22.28
C THR A 73 -9.00 -8.53 21.10
N PHE A 74 -8.99 -9.58 20.28
CA PHE A 74 -9.94 -9.73 19.17
C PHE A 74 -11.41 -9.68 19.62
N ARG A 75 -11.72 -10.04 20.87
CA ARG A 75 -13.08 -9.97 21.43
C ARG A 75 -13.56 -8.54 21.67
N GLN A 76 -12.64 -7.58 21.82
CA GLN A 76 -12.96 -6.17 22.01
C GLN A 76 -13.24 -5.45 20.67
N LEU A 77 -13.05 -6.14 19.54
CA LEU A 77 -13.33 -5.57 18.22
C LEU A 77 -14.82 -5.73 17.91
N ASP A 78 -15.57 -4.64 18.05
CA ASP A 78 -16.99 -4.55 17.73
C ASP A 78 -17.25 -3.39 16.75
N ASN A 79 -18.53 -3.14 16.42
CA ASN A 79 -18.88 -2.02 15.56
C ASN A 79 -18.45 -0.66 16.15
N LYS A 80 -18.43 -0.52 17.49
CA LYS A 80 -18.01 0.71 18.18
C LYS A 80 -16.51 0.96 17.96
N PHE A 81 -15.68 -0.08 18.00
CA PHE A 81 -14.25 0.02 17.63
C PHE A 81 -14.11 0.62 16.23
N VAL A 82 -14.88 0.13 15.24
CA VAL A 82 -14.81 0.61 13.86
C VAL A 82 -15.29 2.05 13.71
N THR A 83 -16.39 2.43 14.35
CA THR A 83 -16.88 3.81 14.32
C THR A 83 -15.90 4.80 14.96
N MET A 84 -15.32 4.43 16.12
CA MET A 84 -14.31 5.26 16.78
C MET A 84 -13.04 5.37 15.93
N LEU A 85 -12.62 4.27 15.30
CA LEU A 85 -11.46 4.25 14.42
C LEU A 85 -11.67 5.12 13.16
N ASP A 86 -12.87 5.11 12.55
CA ASP A 86 -13.17 5.95 11.38
C ASP A 86 -13.12 7.43 11.75
N SER A 87 -13.75 7.79 12.88
CA SER A 87 -13.72 9.16 13.39
C SER A 87 -12.28 9.59 13.70
N TYR A 88 -11.51 8.75 14.36
CA TYR A 88 -10.11 9.01 14.69
C TYR A 88 -9.23 9.18 13.45
N ALA A 89 -9.41 8.32 12.44
CA ALA A 89 -8.67 8.40 11.19
C ALA A 89 -8.94 9.71 10.43
N ARG A 90 -10.19 10.21 10.48
CA ARG A 90 -10.57 11.46 9.81
C ARG A 90 -10.07 12.69 10.55
N VAL A 91 -10.12 12.68 11.87
CA VAL A 91 -9.76 13.84 12.71
C VAL A 91 -8.27 13.90 12.96
N GLU A 92 -7.69 12.84 13.54
CA GLU A 92 -6.30 12.87 14.03
C GLU A 92 -5.28 12.57 12.92
N TRP A 93 -5.58 11.59 12.05
CA TRP A 93 -4.69 11.28 10.92
C TRP A 93 -4.97 12.16 9.70
N ASN A 94 -5.96 13.04 9.78
CA ASN A 94 -6.42 13.92 8.71
C ASN A 94 -6.59 13.17 7.36
N CYS A 95 -7.09 11.93 7.43
CA CYS A 95 -7.22 11.07 6.27
C CYS A 95 -8.52 11.37 5.51
N ARG A 96 -8.39 11.55 4.18
CA ARG A 96 -9.54 11.55 3.28
C ARG A 96 -10.12 10.14 3.11
N THR A 97 -11.35 10.07 2.61
CA THR A 97 -12.13 8.82 2.47
C THR A 97 -11.34 7.67 1.84
N ASN A 98 -10.67 7.89 0.71
CA ASN A 98 -9.89 6.83 0.04
C ASN A 98 -8.69 6.35 0.88
N ALA A 99 -8.07 7.22 1.65
CA ALA A 99 -6.96 6.86 2.54
C ALA A 99 -7.47 6.03 3.73
N VAL A 100 -8.58 6.44 4.35
CA VAL A 100 -9.27 5.68 5.42
C VAL A 100 -9.59 4.27 4.93
N LEU A 101 -10.21 4.13 3.76
CA LEU A 101 -10.55 2.84 3.17
C LEU A 101 -9.32 1.95 2.96
N LYS A 102 -8.16 2.52 2.58
CA LYS A 102 -6.93 1.74 2.42
C LYS A 102 -6.38 1.23 3.75
N HIS A 103 -6.47 2.01 4.82
CA HIS A 103 -6.14 1.51 6.15
C HIS A 103 -7.11 0.41 6.56
N PHE A 104 -8.41 0.62 6.37
CA PHE A 104 -9.46 -0.30 6.79
C PHE A 104 -9.36 -1.64 6.06
N GLN A 105 -9.00 -1.66 4.78
CA GLN A 105 -8.73 -2.89 4.03
C GLN A 105 -7.64 -3.77 4.68
N ARG A 106 -6.59 -3.16 5.25
CA ARG A 106 -5.50 -3.89 5.92
C ARG A 106 -5.94 -4.41 7.29
N ILE A 107 -6.68 -3.58 8.02
CA ILE A 107 -7.26 -3.92 9.33
C ILE A 107 -8.25 -5.07 9.20
N GLN A 108 -9.14 -5.01 8.21
CA GLN A 108 -10.07 -6.09 7.85
C GLN A 108 -9.35 -7.39 7.51
N LYS A 109 -8.17 -7.34 6.88
CA LYS A 109 -7.37 -8.56 6.64
C LYS A 109 -6.94 -9.22 7.95
N ILE A 110 -6.49 -8.45 8.96
CA ILE A 110 -6.12 -9.02 10.27
C ILE A 110 -7.34 -9.56 11.01
N ILE A 111 -8.47 -8.87 10.93
CA ILE A 111 -9.74 -9.33 11.52
C ILE A 111 -10.18 -10.64 10.87
N ARG A 112 -10.08 -10.76 9.54
CA ARG A 112 -10.37 -12.00 8.83
C ARG A 112 -9.50 -13.15 9.30
N ILE A 113 -8.20 -12.93 9.54
CA ILE A 113 -7.33 -13.94 10.16
C ILE A 113 -7.85 -14.34 11.54
N GLY A 114 -8.30 -13.38 12.34
CA GLY A 114 -8.94 -13.66 13.63
C GLY A 114 -10.24 -14.47 13.50
N MET A 115 -11.05 -14.19 12.47
CA MET A 115 -12.29 -14.94 12.19
C MET A 115 -11.99 -16.37 11.75
N ASP A 116 -11.07 -16.55 10.80
CA ASP A 116 -10.67 -17.87 10.27
C ASP A 116 -10.12 -18.76 11.39
N ARG A 117 -9.49 -18.16 12.41
CA ARG A 117 -8.95 -18.85 13.59
C ARG A 117 -9.95 -18.93 14.77
N GLY A 118 -11.18 -18.45 14.61
CA GLY A 118 -12.22 -18.51 15.63
C GLY A 118 -12.03 -17.58 16.84
N TRP A 119 -11.17 -16.57 16.74
CA TRP A 119 -10.87 -15.62 17.84
C TRP A 119 -11.92 -14.53 17.99
N ILE A 120 -12.67 -14.28 16.91
CA ILE A 120 -13.78 -13.33 16.85
C ILE A 120 -14.92 -13.99 16.07
N GLN A 121 -16.14 -13.92 16.60
CA GLN A 121 -17.29 -14.60 16.00
C GLN A 121 -18.03 -13.75 14.96
N LYS A 122 -18.06 -12.43 15.18
CA LYS A 122 -18.77 -11.48 14.32
C LYS A 122 -17.81 -10.48 13.73
N ASN A 123 -17.97 -10.16 12.45
CA ASN A 123 -17.15 -9.17 11.81
C ASN A 123 -17.56 -7.74 12.27
N PRO A 124 -16.66 -6.98 12.90
CA PRO A 124 -16.95 -5.63 13.40
C PRO A 124 -17.15 -4.60 12.27
N PHE A 125 -16.85 -4.96 11.02
CA PHE A 125 -17.06 -4.12 9.85
C PHE A 125 -18.41 -4.36 9.14
N ASP A 126 -19.26 -5.26 9.64
CA ASP A 126 -20.50 -5.65 8.92
C ASP A 126 -21.43 -4.47 8.62
N THR A 127 -21.49 -3.48 9.51
CA THR A 127 -22.33 -2.29 9.33
C THR A 127 -21.54 -1.08 8.82
N PHE A 128 -20.24 -1.23 8.53
CA PHE A 128 -19.42 -0.13 8.04
C PHE A 128 -19.60 0.01 6.52
N HIS A 129 -20.24 1.11 6.12
CA HIS A 129 -20.44 1.45 4.71
C HIS A 129 -19.73 2.76 4.38
N CYS A 130 -18.67 2.66 3.59
CA CYS A 130 -17.96 3.82 3.08
C CYS A 130 -17.56 3.55 1.63
N LYS A 131 -17.99 4.44 0.72
CA LYS A 131 -17.71 4.31 -0.71
C LYS A 131 -16.44 5.08 -1.05
N PRO A 132 -15.56 4.56 -1.91
CA PRO A 132 -14.45 5.33 -2.46
C PRO A 132 -14.97 6.60 -3.13
N GLU A 133 -14.32 7.72 -2.86
CA GLU A 133 -14.58 8.97 -3.55
C GLU A 133 -13.88 8.94 -4.91
N GLU A 134 -14.59 9.34 -5.96
CA GLU A 134 -13.99 9.48 -7.27
C GLU A 134 -12.97 10.62 -7.25
N THR A 135 -11.74 10.32 -7.66
CA THR A 135 -10.70 11.33 -7.80
C THR A 135 -10.61 11.74 -9.26
N HIS A 136 -10.95 12.98 -9.58
CA HIS A 136 -10.75 13.51 -10.92
C HIS A 136 -9.26 13.66 -11.20
N ARG A 137 -8.77 12.89 -12.18
CA ARG A 137 -7.42 13.06 -12.70
C ARG A 137 -7.45 14.22 -13.69
N THR A 138 -6.70 15.26 -13.41
CA THR A 138 -6.47 16.35 -14.36
C THR A 138 -5.47 15.89 -15.42
N PHE A 139 -5.56 16.48 -16.61
CA PHE A 139 -4.63 16.27 -17.71
C PHE A 139 -4.16 17.63 -18.22
N LEU A 140 -3.00 17.65 -18.88
CA LEU A 140 -2.49 18.86 -19.52
C LEU A 140 -3.19 19.06 -20.86
N THR A 141 -3.64 20.27 -21.11
CA THR A 141 -4.01 20.71 -22.45
C THR A 141 -2.77 20.79 -23.36
N PRO A 142 -2.92 20.76 -24.69
CA PRO A 142 -1.78 20.89 -25.61
C PRO A 142 -0.95 22.16 -25.37
N ASN A 143 -1.60 23.28 -25.03
CA ASN A 143 -0.93 24.54 -24.72
C ASN A 143 -0.12 24.47 -23.42
N GLU A 144 -0.65 23.81 -22.39
CA GLU A 144 0.07 23.61 -21.12
C GLU A 144 1.26 22.67 -21.29
N LEU A 145 1.09 21.58 -22.04
CA LEU A 145 2.19 20.69 -22.39
C LEU A 145 3.29 21.45 -23.12
N LYS A 146 2.92 22.29 -24.11
CA LYS A 146 3.90 23.08 -24.86
C LYS A 146 4.65 24.06 -23.97
N ARG A 147 3.95 24.70 -23.03
CA ARG A 147 4.56 25.58 -22.03
C ARG A 147 5.56 24.84 -21.15
N VAL A 148 5.29 23.59 -20.76
CA VAL A 148 6.24 22.77 -19.98
C VAL A 148 7.45 22.41 -20.84
N GLU A 149 7.23 21.96 -22.07
CA GLU A 149 8.26 21.53 -23.01
C GLU A 149 9.26 22.67 -23.32
N THR A 150 8.77 23.89 -23.55
CA THR A 150 9.61 25.04 -23.92
C THR A 150 10.12 25.84 -22.72
N LYS A 151 9.73 25.49 -21.49
CA LYS A 151 10.15 26.21 -20.29
C LYS A 151 11.66 26.10 -20.11
N THR A 152 12.35 27.22 -20.09
CA THR A 152 13.76 27.30 -19.70
C THR A 152 13.88 27.35 -18.18
N PHE A 153 14.85 26.61 -17.65
CA PHE A 153 15.14 26.57 -16.22
C PHE A 153 16.59 27.01 -15.98
N PRO A 154 16.86 27.81 -14.93
CA PRO A 154 18.22 28.22 -14.63
C PRO A 154 19.09 27.06 -14.12
N LEU A 155 18.47 25.98 -13.62
CA LEU A 155 19.14 24.85 -13.01
C LEU A 155 19.01 23.62 -13.91
N ARG A 156 20.14 23.04 -14.32
CA ARG A 156 20.19 21.83 -15.18
C ARG A 156 19.39 20.64 -14.62
N ARG A 157 19.32 20.47 -13.29
CA ARG A 157 18.51 19.40 -12.68
C ARG A 157 17.02 19.53 -13.00
N LEU A 158 16.51 20.75 -13.13
CA LEU A 158 15.09 20.99 -13.44
C LEU A 158 14.81 20.73 -14.91
N GLU A 159 15.77 21.00 -15.80
CA GLU A 159 15.69 20.58 -17.21
C GLU A 159 15.61 19.05 -17.31
N HIS A 160 16.42 18.33 -16.52
CA HIS A 160 16.36 16.87 -16.51
C HIS A 160 14.99 16.34 -16.04
N VAL A 161 14.42 16.94 -14.99
CA VAL A 161 13.06 16.59 -14.53
C VAL A 161 12.01 16.87 -15.63
N ARG A 162 12.10 18.02 -16.31
CA ARG A 162 11.24 18.33 -17.45
C ARG A 162 11.38 17.29 -18.56
N ASP A 163 12.60 16.94 -18.94
CA ASP A 163 12.86 16.03 -20.05
C ASP A 163 12.36 14.61 -19.73
N ILE A 164 12.54 14.12 -18.50
CA ILE A 164 11.94 12.85 -18.04
C ILE A 164 10.41 12.93 -18.09
N PHE A 165 9.82 14.04 -17.64
CA PHE A 165 8.37 14.24 -17.67
C PHE A 165 7.82 14.22 -19.10
N ILE A 166 8.45 14.96 -20.02
CA ILE A 166 8.03 15.00 -21.43
C ILE A 166 8.22 13.64 -22.10
N PHE A 167 9.34 12.94 -21.80
CA PHE A 167 9.55 11.57 -22.29
C PHE A 167 8.47 10.62 -21.77
N SER A 168 8.13 10.66 -20.48
CA SER A 168 7.03 9.90 -19.89
C SER A 168 5.69 10.22 -20.55
N PHE A 169 5.42 11.50 -20.84
CA PHE A 169 4.18 11.92 -21.49
C PHE A 169 4.03 11.31 -22.89
N TYR A 170 5.06 11.38 -23.72
CA TYR A 170 5.02 10.86 -25.09
C TYR A 170 5.15 9.34 -25.21
N THR A 171 5.69 8.66 -24.18
CA THR A 171 5.82 7.20 -24.18
C THR A 171 4.72 6.50 -23.36
N GLY A 172 4.06 7.21 -22.45
CA GLY A 172 3.13 6.63 -21.48
C GLY A 172 3.79 5.71 -20.44
N LEU A 173 5.12 5.70 -20.36
CA LEU A 173 5.86 4.93 -19.36
C LEU A 173 5.76 5.61 -17.99
N ALA A 174 5.58 4.80 -16.94
CA ALA A 174 5.67 5.31 -15.58
C ALA A 174 7.13 5.66 -15.25
N PHE A 175 7.34 6.60 -14.33
CA PHE A 175 8.67 7.01 -13.89
C PHE A 175 9.57 5.81 -13.51
N VAL A 176 9.02 4.84 -12.77
CA VAL A 176 9.77 3.63 -12.37
C VAL A 176 10.18 2.74 -13.55
N ASP A 177 9.40 2.73 -14.63
CA ASP A 177 9.73 1.97 -15.83
C ASP A 177 10.80 2.71 -16.66
N ILE A 178 10.81 4.06 -16.63
CA ILE A 178 11.84 4.90 -17.27
C ILE A 178 13.17 4.75 -16.54
N GLU A 179 13.16 4.72 -15.20
CA GLU A 179 14.35 4.51 -14.37
C GLU A 179 15.07 3.20 -14.69
N GLN A 180 14.33 2.17 -15.10
CA GLN A 180 14.86 0.85 -15.46
C GLN A 180 15.19 0.71 -16.95
N LEU A 181 14.93 1.74 -17.75
CA LEU A 181 15.12 1.69 -19.20
C LEU A 181 16.61 1.67 -19.53
N THR A 182 17.00 0.72 -20.37
CA THR A 182 18.37 0.60 -20.89
C THR A 182 18.39 0.72 -22.40
N GLN A 183 19.56 0.98 -23.00
CA GLN A 183 19.70 1.02 -24.46
C GLN A 183 19.24 -0.28 -25.14
N LYS A 184 19.36 -1.44 -24.46
CA LYS A 184 18.90 -2.74 -24.98
C LYS A 184 17.37 -2.80 -25.18
N ASN A 185 16.63 -1.97 -24.45
CA ASN A 185 15.19 -1.86 -24.59
C ASN A 185 14.80 -1.06 -25.84
N ILE A 186 15.71 -0.28 -26.43
CA ILE A 186 15.44 0.55 -27.60
C ILE A 186 15.91 -0.18 -28.86
N GLN A 187 14.97 -0.62 -29.69
CA GLN A 187 15.27 -1.39 -30.89
C GLN A 187 14.51 -0.84 -32.09
N SER A 188 15.01 -1.12 -33.29
CA SER A 188 14.29 -0.79 -34.51
C SER A 188 13.17 -1.80 -34.75
N GLY A 189 11.94 -1.32 -34.98
CA GLY A 189 10.80 -2.13 -35.34
C GLY A 189 10.84 -2.56 -36.81
N VAL A 190 9.88 -3.40 -37.19
CA VAL A 190 9.70 -3.86 -38.58
C VAL A 190 9.37 -2.72 -39.55
N ASP A 191 8.87 -1.60 -39.02
CA ASP A 191 8.57 -0.37 -39.74
C ASP A 191 9.79 0.58 -39.88
N GLY A 192 10.96 0.15 -39.40
CA GLY A 192 12.19 0.95 -39.39
C GLY A 192 12.22 2.05 -38.32
N LYS A 193 11.14 2.24 -37.55
CA LYS A 193 11.09 3.23 -36.47
C LYS A 193 11.73 2.67 -35.20
N LYS A 194 12.09 3.54 -34.26
CA LYS A 194 12.61 3.14 -32.95
C LYS A 194 11.46 2.86 -31.99
N TRP A 195 11.56 1.77 -31.25
CA TRP A 195 10.57 1.29 -30.30
C TRP A 195 11.23 1.00 -28.96
N VAL A 196 10.49 1.22 -27.87
CA VAL A 196 10.82 0.72 -26.54
C VAL A 196 10.12 -0.61 -26.32
N PHE A 197 10.90 -1.66 -26.07
CA PHE A 197 10.46 -2.98 -25.66
C PHE A 197 10.84 -3.20 -24.19
N THR A 198 9.84 -3.18 -23.31
CA THR A 198 10.05 -3.34 -21.86
C THR A 198 8.92 -4.14 -21.22
N PHE A 199 9.09 -4.51 -19.95
CA PHE A 199 8.05 -5.10 -19.12
C PHE A 199 7.72 -4.13 -17.98
N ARG A 200 6.42 -3.88 -17.73
CA ARG A 200 6.02 -3.01 -16.61
C ARG A 200 6.42 -3.63 -15.29
N GLN A 201 7.07 -2.86 -14.43
CA GLN A 201 7.55 -3.36 -13.14
C GLN A 201 6.42 -3.96 -12.26
N LYS A 202 5.24 -3.34 -12.25
CA LYS A 202 4.16 -3.74 -11.34
C LYS A 202 3.38 -4.99 -11.80
N THR A 203 3.15 -5.13 -13.10
CA THR A 203 2.26 -6.18 -13.64
C THR A 203 3.01 -7.22 -14.46
N SER A 204 4.29 -7.02 -14.74
CA SER A 204 5.10 -7.84 -15.65
C SER A 204 4.53 -7.94 -17.08
N ASN A 205 3.65 -7.00 -17.47
CA ASN A 205 3.08 -6.97 -18.81
C ASN A 205 4.07 -6.37 -19.80
N LYS A 206 4.20 -7.01 -20.96
CA LYS A 206 5.00 -6.50 -22.07
C LYS A 206 4.41 -5.16 -22.57
N SER A 207 5.27 -4.17 -22.72
CA SER A 207 4.94 -2.84 -23.27
C SER A 207 5.85 -2.57 -24.47
N ASN A 208 5.24 -2.39 -25.63
CA ASN A 208 5.92 -2.06 -26.88
C ASN A 208 5.44 -0.67 -27.31
N ILE A 209 6.33 0.32 -27.31
CA ILE A 209 5.96 1.72 -27.50
C ILE A 209 6.80 2.29 -28.64
N SER A 210 6.15 2.77 -29.71
CA SER A 210 6.84 3.51 -30.77
C SER A 210 7.32 4.85 -30.21
N LEU A 211 8.59 5.17 -30.43
CA LEU A 211 9.16 6.45 -29.99
C LEU A 211 8.81 7.54 -31.00
N LEU A 212 8.10 8.57 -30.53
CA LEU A 212 7.81 9.77 -31.30
C LEU A 212 9.07 10.64 -31.43
N PRO A 213 9.16 11.53 -32.44
CA PRO A 213 10.34 12.37 -32.67
C PRO A 213 10.80 13.16 -31.43
N VAL A 214 9.87 13.68 -30.63
CA VAL A 214 10.20 14.42 -29.40
C VAL A 214 10.84 13.51 -28.35
N ALA A 215 10.34 12.27 -28.20
CA ALA A 215 10.92 11.30 -27.26
C ALA A 215 12.31 10.84 -27.72
N LEU A 216 12.53 10.71 -29.04
CA LEU A 216 13.85 10.40 -29.61
C LEU A 216 14.85 11.51 -29.36
N HIS A 217 14.47 12.76 -29.61
CA HIS A 217 15.33 13.92 -29.38
C HIS A 217 15.80 14.00 -27.92
N ILE A 218 14.91 13.68 -26.97
CA ILE A 218 15.27 13.60 -25.55
C ILE A 218 16.30 12.48 -25.32
N LEU A 219 16.11 11.28 -25.88
CA LEU A 219 17.08 10.19 -25.73
C LEU A 219 18.45 10.56 -26.33
N GLU A 220 18.47 11.20 -27.49
CA GLU A 220 19.70 11.67 -28.15
C GLU A 220 20.45 12.69 -27.29
N LYS A 221 19.73 13.62 -26.63
CA LYS A 221 20.32 14.58 -25.70
C LYS A 221 21.12 13.93 -24.56
N TYR A 222 20.73 12.72 -24.14
CA TYR A 222 21.36 11.97 -23.04
C TYR A 222 22.19 10.77 -23.51
N ALA A 223 22.53 10.68 -24.80
CA ALA A 223 23.27 9.55 -25.36
C ALA A 223 24.79 9.58 -25.06
N HIS A 224 25.27 10.58 -24.31
CA HIS A 224 26.69 10.88 -24.06
C HIS A 224 27.04 10.84 -22.57
#